data_AF-A0A2A6Z806-F1
#
_entry.id   AF-A0A2A6Z806-F1
#
_cell.length_a   1.000
_cell.length_b   1.000
_cell.length_c   1.000
_cell.angle_alpha   90.00
_cell.angle_beta   90.00
_cell.angle_gamma   90.00
#
_symmetry.space_group_name_H-M   'P 1'
#
loop_
_entity.id
_entity.type
_entity.pdbx_description
1 polymer ?
#
loop_
_entity_poly.entity_id
_entity_poly.type
_entity_poly.pdbx_seq_one_letter_code
_entity_poly.pdbx_strand_id
1 'polypeptide(L)'
;MTGYIRCRSCFELFNCADLVSGLCPTCAKIRADRLSELQRAYQAAVDAGEPGASEQIADLIRAYQRSEGVRLQAVPPAYRVK
;
A
#
# COMPACT_ATOMS: atom_id res chain seq x y z
N MET A 1 3.53 7.03 29.82
CA MET A 1 2.20 7.55 29.46
C MET A 1 1.83 6.92 28.13
N THR A 2 1.11 5.81 28.15
CA THR A 2 0.60 5.17 26.93
C THR A 2 -0.60 5.99 26.46
N GLY A 3 -0.38 6.83 25.45
CA GLY A 3 -1.46 7.54 24.80
C GLY A 3 -2.36 6.55 24.05
N TYR A 4 -3.63 6.90 23.93
CA TYR A 4 -4.51 6.26 22.97
C TYR A 4 -4.79 7.25 21.84
N ILE A 5 -4.69 6.78 20.60
CA ILE A 5 -4.96 7.57 19.39
C ILE A 5 -5.93 6.78 18.51
N ARG A 6 -6.75 7.50 17.72
CA ARG A 6 -7.67 6.88 16.78
C ARG A 6 -6.96 6.41 15.52
N CYS A 7 -7.31 5.21 15.06
CA CYS A 7 -6.89 4.72 13.74
C CYS A 7 -7.44 5.65 12.63
N ARG A 8 -6.61 6.00 11.65
CA ARG A 8 -7.00 6.88 10.52
C ARG A 8 -8.05 6.26 9.57
N SER A 9 -8.32 4.96 9.70
CA SER A 9 -9.19 4.21 8.79
C SER A 9 -10.50 3.78 9.44
N CYS A 10 -10.44 3.10 10.60
CA CYS A 10 -11.63 2.65 11.30
C CYS A 10 -12.05 3.59 12.46
N PHE A 11 -11.26 4.61 12.79
CA PHE A 11 -11.51 5.59 13.85
C PHE A 11 -11.61 5.04 15.29
N GLU A 12 -11.44 3.73 15.47
CA GLU A 12 -11.35 3.09 16.78
C GLU A 12 -10.08 3.52 17.54
N LEU A 13 -10.18 3.51 18.88
CA LEU A 13 -9.09 3.88 19.79
C LEU A 13 -8.11 2.71 19.99
N PHE A 14 -6.83 2.96 19.75
CA PHE A 14 -5.76 2.01 19.98
C PHE A 14 -4.65 2.65 20.80
N ASN A 15 -3.85 1.83 21.47
CA ASN A 15 -2.60 2.29 22.06
C ASN A 15 -1.70 2.85 20.94
N CYS A 16 -1.09 4.01 21.16
CA CYS A 16 -0.16 4.61 20.20
C CYS A 16 0.92 3.63 19.73
N ALA A 17 1.37 2.72 20.62
CA ALA A 17 2.39 1.74 20.32
C ALA A 17 1.97 0.69 19.28
N ASP A 18 0.66 0.46 19.13
CA ASP A 18 0.11 -0.53 18.18
C ASP A 18 -0.15 0.08 16.79
N LEU A 19 -0.06 1.41 16.66
CA LEU A 19 -0.34 2.13 15.43
C LEU A 19 0.93 2.26 14.57
N VAL A 20 0.86 1.79 13.33
CA VAL A 20 1.92 2.03 12.32
C VAL A 20 1.38 3.00 11.29
N SER A 21 2.04 4.13 11.09
CA SER A 21 1.59 5.21 10.18
C SER A 21 0.14 5.67 10.44
N GLY A 22 -0.30 5.61 11.70
CA GLY A 22 -1.65 5.96 12.14
C GLY A 22 -2.71 4.89 11.83
N LEU A 23 -2.32 3.66 11.49
CA LEU A 23 -3.23 2.54 11.23
C LEU A 23 -3.10 1.47 12.30
N CYS A 24 -4.23 0.92 12.72
CA CYS A 24 -4.23 -0.26 13.57
C CYS A 24 -3.76 -1.50 12.79
N PRO A 25 -3.33 -2.57 13.49
CA PRO A 25 -2.79 -3.77 12.83
C PRO A 25 -3.72 -4.35 11.76
N THR A 26 -5.03 -4.37 12.01
CA THR A 26 -6.03 -4.87 11.06
C THR A 26 -6.11 -4.01 9.81
N CYS A 27 -6.23 -2.69 9.96
CA CYS A 27 -6.31 -1.78 8.81
C CYS A 27 -5.00 -1.71 8.02
N ALA A 28 -3.85 -1.83 8.72
CA ALA A 28 -2.54 -1.94 8.09
C ALA A 28 -2.43 -3.23 7.27
N LYS A 29 -2.92 -4.36 7.81
CA LYS A 29 -2.95 -5.64 7.11
C LYS A 29 -3.81 -5.62 5.85
N ILE A 30 -5.04 -5.09 5.91
CA ILE A 30 -5.92 -4.96 4.74
C ILE A 30 -5.23 -4.18 3.62
N ARG A 31 -4.52 -3.10 3.98
CA ARG A 31 -3.77 -2.25 3.05
C ARG A 31 -2.57 -3.00 2.44
N ALA A 32 -1.82 -3.75 3.25
CA ALA A 32 -0.71 -4.58 2.78
C ALA A 32 -1.18 -5.71 1.85
N ASP A 33 -2.30 -6.37 2.19
CA ASP A 33 -2.88 -7.45 1.39
C ASP A 33 -3.32 -6.90 0.02
N ARG A 34 -4.02 -5.76 -0.02
CA ARG A 34 -4.39 -5.07 -1.29
C ARG A 34 -3.19 -4.68 -2.14
N LEU A 35 -2.12 -4.18 -1.52
CA LEU A 35 -0.91 -3.81 -2.26
C LEU A 35 -0.21 -5.04 -2.83
N SER A 36 -0.20 -6.15 -2.09
CA SER A 36 0.35 -7.42 -2.53
C SER A 36 -0.42 -8.00 -3.72
N GLU A 37 -1.75 -7.88 -3.72
CA GLU A 37 -2.61 -8.29 -4.85
C GLU A 37 -2.29 -7.49 -6.12
N LEU A 38 -2.17 -6.16 -6.00
CA LEU A 38 -1.80 -5.31 -7.13
C LEU A 38 -0.41 -5.67 -7.69
N GLN A 39 0.56 -5.97 -6.82
CA GLN A 39 1.88 -6.41 -7.24
C GLN A 39 1.85 -7.76 -7.98
N ARG A 40 1.06 -8.72 -7.49
CA ARG A 40 0.88 -10.02 -8.18
C ARG A 40 0.24 -9.85 -9.54
N ALA A 41 -0.79 -8.99 -9.64
CA ALA A 41 -1.46 -8.71 -10.90
C ALA A 41 -0.51 -8.03 -11.89
N TYR A 42 0.32 -7.10 -11.42
CA TYR A 42 1.35 -6.46 -12.25
C TYR A 42 2.34 -7.49 -12.79
N GLN A 43 2.87 -8.36 -11.92
CA GLN A 43 3.81 -9.39 -12.33
C GLN A 43 3.19 -10.35 -13.34
N ALA A 44 1.94 -10.78 -13.13
CA ALA A 44 1.22 -11.61 -14.08
C ALA A 44 1.05 -10.95 -15.45
N ALA A 45 0.77 -9.64 -15.50
CA ALA A 45 0.68 -8.89 -16.76
C ALA A 45 2.03 -8.76 -17.47
N VAL A 46 3.12 -8.58 -16.72
CA VAL A 46 4.49 -8.59 -17.25
C VAL A 46 4.85 -9.96 -17.81
N ASP A 47 4.57 -11.03 -17.07
CA ASP A 47 4.87 -12.41 -17.48
C ASP A 47 4.04 -12.84 -18.70
N ALA A 48 2.82 -12.30 -18.84
CA ALA A 48 1.97 -12.50 -20.02
C ALA A 48 2.41 -11.69 -21.25
N GLY A 49 3.37 -10.77 -21.11
CA GLY A 49 3.82 -9.90 -22.20
C GLY A 49 2.77 -8.87 -22.62
N GLU A 50 1.89 -8.46 -21.70
CA GLU A 50 0.78 -7.52 -21.93
C GLU A 50 1.16 -6.12 -21.40
N PRO A 51 1.90 -5.30 -22.17
CA PRO A 51 2.44 -4.03 -21.70
C PRO A 51 1.33 -3.07 -21.25
N GLY A 52 0.21 -3.01 -21.97
CA GLY A 52 -0.93 -2.14 -21.61
C GLY A 52 -1.57 -2.52 -20.27
N ALA A 53 -1.71 -3.81 -19.97
CA ALA A 53 -2.22 -4.26 -18.69
C ALA A 53 -1.23 -3.99 -17.54
N SER A 54 0.07 -4.19 -17.79
CA SER A 54 1.11 -3.89 -16.79
C SER A 54 1.17 -2.40 -16.45
N GLU A 55 1.00 -1.51 -17.44
CA GLU A 55 1.02 -0.06 -17.23
C GLU A 55 -0.19 0.42 -16.42
N GLN A 56 -1.39 -0.10 -16.72
CA GLN A 56 -2.60 0.19 -15.94
C GLN A 56 -2.44 -0.19 -14.47
N ILE A 57 -1.87 -1.37 -14.19
CA ILE A 57 -1.67 -1.82 -12.81
C ILE A 57 -0.57 -1.00 -12.12
N ALA A 58 0.49 -0.63 -12.85
CA ALA A 58 1.52 0.27 -12.33
C ALA A 58 0.94 1.64 -11.94
N ASP A 59 -0.03 2.17 -12.70
CA ASP A 59 -0.72 3.41 -12.35
C ASP A 59 -1.59 3.29 -11.10
N LEU A 60 -2.28 2.16 -10.92
CA LEU A 60 -3.01 1.87 -9.68
C LEU A 60 -2.07 1.82 -8.46
N ILE A 61 -0.91 1.19 -8.60
CA ILE A 61 0.11 1.17 -7.55
C ILE A 61 0.62 2.59 -7.25
N ARG A 62 0.90 3.40 -8.27
CA ARG A 62 1.34 4.80 -8.11
C ARG A 62 0.28 5.68 -7.46
N ALA A 63 -0.99 5.49 -7.81
CA ALA A 63 -2.11 6.20 -7.19
C ALA A 63 -2.22 5.83 -5.71
N TYR A 64 -2.13 4.54 -5.38
CA TYR A 64 -2.16 4.04 -4.02
C TYR A 64 -1.00 4.59 -3.17
N GLN A 65 0.23 4.59 -3.69
CA GLN A 65 1.39 5.16 -3.02
C GLN A 65 1.19 6.64 -2.67
N ARG A 66 0.64 7.42 -3.61
CA ARG A 66 0.34 8.84 -3.41
C ARG A 66 -0.74 9.08 -2.35
N SER A 67 -1.84 8.30 -2.39
CA SER A 67 -2.90 8.46 -1.39
C SER A 67 -2.46 8.06 0.02
N GLU A 68 -1.53 7.12 0.12
CA GLU A 68 -1.13 6.53 1.40
C GLU A 68 0.14 7.16 1.99
N GLY A 69 0.89 7.93 1.19
CA GLY A 69 2.18 8.49 1.55
C GLY A 69 3.28 7.43 1.71
N VAL A 70 3.10 6.26 1.09
CA VAL A 70 4.01 5.12 1.23
C VAL A 70 4.84 4.92 -0.03
N ARG A 71 6.09 4.48 0.15
CA ARG A 71 6.95 4.04 -0.95
C ARG A 71 7.17 2.54 -0.83
N LEU A 72 7.00 1.85 -1.94
CA LEU A 72 7.41 0.45 -2.04
C LEU A 72 8.95 0.35 -2.02
N GLN A 73 9.47 -0.56 -1.21
CA GLN A 73 10.91 -0.66 -0.93
C GLN A 73 11.70 -1.34 -2.07
N ALA A 74 11.04 -2.13 -2.93
CA ALA A 74 11.67 -2.97 -3.95
C ALA A 74 11.06 -2.76 -5.35
N VAL A 75 10.89 -1.51 -5.79
CA VAL A 75 10.37 -1.22 -7.13
C VAL A 75 11.48 -0.86 -8.11
N PRO A 76 11.44 -1.38 -9.35
CA PRO A 76 12.30 -0.89 -10.43
C PRO A 76 12.24 0.64 -10.54
N PRO A 77 13.34 1.31 -10.91
CA PRO A 77 13.43 2.77 -10.93
C PRO A 77 12.30 3.46 -11.71
N ALA A 78 11.82 2.85 -12.80
CA ALA A 78 10.75 3.37 -13.65
C ALA A 78 9.40 3.59 -12.94
N TYR A 79 9.17 2.93 -11.81
CA TYR A 79 7.90 2.99 -11.09
C TYR A 79 8.05 3.55 -9.66
N ARG A 80 9.19 4.17 -9.34
CA ARG A 80 9.37 4.88 -8.06
C ARG A 80 8.63 6.22 -8.10
N VAL A 81 7.78 6.47 -7.11
CA VAL A 81 7.13 7.77 -6.92
C VAL A 81 8.10 8.71 -6.18
N LYS A 82 8.39 9.88 -6.78
CA LYS A 82 9.20 10.95 -6.17
C LYS A 82 8.48 11.58 -4.99
#